data_AF-A0A811TC08-F1
#
_entry.id   AF-A0A811TC08-F1
#
_cell.length_a   1.000
_cell.length_b   1.000
_cell.length_c   1.000
_cell.angle_alpha   90.00
_cell.angle_beta   90.00
_cell.angle_gamma   90.00
#
_symmetry.space_group_name_H-M   'P 1'
#
loop_
_entity.id
_entity.type
_entity.pdbx_description
1 polymer ?
#
loop_
_entity_poly.entity_id
_entity_poly.type
_entity_poly.pdbx_seq_one_letter_code
_entity_poly.pdbx_strand_id
1 'polypeptide(L)' 'MKPSLIPDLENPKWIIAQFILKTIGSKRAKKMASGLKIPDVERFIDIMKVILIADLFGRAYSDFISELEEN' A
#
# COMPACT_ATOMS: atom_id res chain seq x y z
N MET A 1 14.20 21.21 -4.25
CA MET A 1 12.74 21.38 -4.18
C MET A 1 12.25 20.51 -3.05
N LYS A 2 11.59 21.08 -2.03
CA LYS A 2 11.00 20.31 -0.92
C LYS A 2 9.86 19.44 -1.49
N PRO A 3 9.81 18.13 -1.23
CA PRO A 3 8.68 17.30 -1.63
C PRO A 3 7.40 17.79 -0.96
N SER A 4 6.26 17.64 -1.64
CA SER A 4 4.94 17.94 -1.09
C SER A 4 4.57 16.89 -0.02
N LEU A 5 4.08 17.34 1.14
CA LEU A 5 3.48 16.49 2.19
C LEU A 5 2.26 15.70 1.68
N ILE A 6 1.60 16.20 0.64
CA ILE A 6 0.52 15.51 -0.04
C ILE A 6 1.18 14.52 -1.02
N PRO A 7 0.90 13.21 -0.92
CA PRO A 7 1.44 12.24 -1.86
C PRO A 7 0.97 12.63 -3.26
N ASP A 8 1.94 12.86 -4.14
CA ASP A 8 1.68 13.11 -5.54
C ASP A 8 0.97 11.88 -6.13
N LEU A 9 -0.33 12.02 -6.39
CA LEU A 9 -1.16 10.93 -6.87
C LEU A 9 -0.80 10.55 -8.31
N GLU A 10 -0.10 11.41 -9.03
CA GLU A 10 0.45 11.17 -10.38
C GLU A 10 1.82 10.48 -10.31
N ASN A 11 2.39 10.32 -9.11
CA ASN A 11 3.63 9.58 -8.91
C ASN A 11 3.43 8.13 -9.41
N PRO A 12 4.29 7.63 -10.31
CA PRO A 12 4.21 6.27 -10.81
C PRO A 12 4.14 5.20 -9.70
N LYS A 13 4.80 5.43 -8.55
CA LYS A 13 4.72 4.54 -7.38
C LYS A 13 3.30 4.48 -6.80
N TRP A 14 2.59 5.60 -6.73
CA TRP A 14 1.22 5.65 -6.23
C TRP A 14 0.24 5.01 -7.22
N ILE A 15 0.44 5.24 -8.52
CA ILE A 15 -0.34 4.58 -9.59
C ILE A 15 -0.18 3.05 -9.50
N ILE A 16 1.06 2.56 -9.33
CA ILE A 16 1.36 1.13 -9.15
C ILE A 16 0.71 0.61 -7.86
N ALA A 17 0.81 1.34 -6.74
CA ALA A 17 0.19 0.96 -5.48
C ALA A 17 -1.33 0.80 -5.65
N GLN A 18 -2.02 1.76 -6.27
CA GLN A 18 -3.44 1.68 -6.54
C GLN A 18 -3.80 0.45 -7.39
N PHE A 19 -3.03 0.16 -8.44
CA PHE A 19 -3.27 -0.99 -9.30
C PHE A 19 -3.15 -2.32 -8.55
N ILE A 20 -2.13 -2.44 -7.69
CA ILE A 20 -1.91 -3.65 -6.89
C ILE A 20 -3.00 -3.80 -5.81
N LEU A 21 -3.33 -2.71 -5.09
CA LEU A 21 -4.40 -2.72 -4.08
C LEU A 21 -5.75 -3.12 -4.68
N LYS A 22 -6.08 -2.59 -5.87
CA LYS A 22 -7.30 -2.96 -6.60
C LYS A 22 -7.30 -4.43 -7.01
N THR A 23 -6.13 -4.97 -7.39
CA THR A 23 -5.97 -6.38 -7.74
C THR A 23 -6.16 -7.31 -6.55
N ILE A 24 -5.50 -7.01 -5.41
CA ILE A 24 -5.56 -7.82 -4.18
C ILE A 24 -6.97 -7.79 -3.57
N GLY A 25 -7.66 -6.65 -3.61
CA GLY A 25 -9.04 -6.53 -3.14
C GLY A 25 -10.10 -7.11 -4.09
N SER A 26 -9.72 -7.59 -5.28
CA SER A 26 -10.68 -8.02 -6.31
C SER A 26 -11.47 -9.28 -5.89
N LYS A 27 -12.68 -9.43 -6.43
CA LYS A 27 -13.50 -10.65 -6.24
C LYS A 27 -12.74 -11.93 -6.64
N ARG A 28 -11.89 -11.85 -7.67
CA ARG A 28 -11.07 -12.97 -8.13
C ARG A 28 -10.01 -13.35 -7.09
N ALA A 29 -9.30 -12.36 -6.54
CA ALA A 29 -8.30 -12.59 -5.50
C ALA A 29 -8.94 -13.16 -4.22
N LYS A 30 -10.10 -12.63 -3.80
CA LYS A 30 -10.89 -13.17 -2.68
C LYS A 30 -11.28 -14.63 -2.91
N LYS A 31 -11.76 -14.97 -4.11
CA LYS A 31 -12.11 -16.35 -4.48
C LYS A 31 -10.88 -17.28 -4.44
N MET A 32 -9.72 -16.83 -4.93
CA MET A 32 -8.49 -17.59 -4.86
C MET A 32 -8.02 -17.82 -3.41
N ALA A 33 -8.02 -16.78 -2.58
CA ALA A 33 -7.65 -16.87 -1.16
C ALA A 33 -8.55 -17.84 -0.38
N SER A 34 -9.86 -17.81 -0.65
CA SER A 34 -10.80 -18.79 -0.11
C SER A 34 -10.50 -20.21 -0.59
N GLY A 35 -10.17 -20.39 -1.87
CA GLY A 35 -9.75 -21.70 -2.42
C GLY A 35 -8.47 -22.25 -1.80
N LEU A 36 -7.56 -21.37 -1.36
CA LEU A 36 -6.34 -21.71 -0.63
C LEU A 36 -6.57 -21.98 0.87
N LYS A 37 -7.84 -21.96 1.34
CA LYS A 37 -8.23 -22.15 2.74
C LYS A 37 -7.56 -21.16 3.70
N ILE A 38 -7.30 -19.93 3.24
CA ILE A 38 -6.81 -18.88 4.11
C ILE A 38 -7.91 -18.52 5.13
N PRO A 39 -7.63 -18.61 6.45
CA PRO A 39 -8.58 -18.19 7.46
C PRO A 39 -8.74 -16.67 7.41
N ASP A 40 -9.98 -16.19 7.52
CA ASP A 40 -10.33 -14.76 7.51
C ASP A 40 -9.71 -14.00 6.31
N VAL A 41 -10.24 -14.29 5.11
CA VAL A 41 -9.76 -13.74 3.83
C VAL A 41 -9.73 -12.21 3.82
N GLU A 42 -10.68 -11.54 4.49
CA GLU A 42 -10.71 -10.08 4.56
C GLU A 42 -9.53 -9.56 5.38
N ARG A 43 -9.29 -10.14 6.56
CA ARG A 43 -8.12 -9.78 7.38
C ARG A 43 -6.80 -10.06 6.67
N PHE A 44 -6.70 -11.17 5.96
CA PHE A 44 -5.52 -11.48 5.14
C PHE A 44 -5.28 -10.41 4.07
N ILE A 45 -6.33 -10.01 3.35
CA ILE A 45 -6.25 -8.96 2.33
C ILE A 45 -5.81 -7.63 2.95
N ASP A 46 -6.35 -7.25 4.11
CA ASP A 46 -5.99 -6.00 4.77
C ASP A 46 -4.52 -5.99 5.24
N ILE A 47 -4.03 -7.10 5.79
CA ILE A 47 -2.60 -7.26 6.12
C ILE A 47 -1.74 -7.08 4.87
N MET A 48 -2.11 -7.70 3.74
CA MET A 48 -1.35 -7.56 2.48
C MET A 48 -1.33 -6.11 1.97
N LYS A 49 -2.43 -5.36 2.09
CA LYS A 49 -2.48 -3.93 1.74
C LYS A 49 -1.52 -3.12 2.61
N VAL A 50 -1.53 -3.35 3.93
CA VAL A 50 -0.67 -2.65 4.88
C VAL A 50 0.80 -2.92 4.58
N ILE A 51 1.19 -4.18 4.39
CA ILE A 51 2.57 -4.56 4.06
C ILE A 51 3.00 -3.91 2.75
N LEU A 52 2.15 -3.93 1.72
CA LEU A 52 2.48 -3.36 0.41
C LEU A 52 2.70 -1.84 0.49
N ILE A 53 1.83 -1.12 1.20
CA ILE A 53 2.00 0.32 1.40
C ILE A 53 3.26 0.59 2.23
N ALA A 54 3.48 -0.17 3.30
CA ALA A 54 4.67 -0.02 4.14
C ALA A 54 5.97 -0.29 3.37
N ASP A 55 5.99 -1.24 2.44
CA ASP A 55 7.17 -1.56 1.62
C ASP A 55 7.39 -0.51 0.51
N LEU A 56 6.33 -0.12 -0.21
CA LEU A 56 6.39 0.89 -1.28
C LEU A 56 6.75 2.28 -0.74
N PHE A 57 6.25 2.62 0.44
CA PHE A 57 6.38 3.95 1.04
C PHE A 57 7.22 3.97 2.31
N GLY A 58 7.84 2.88 2.73
CA GLY A 58 8.66 2.84 3.96
C GLY A 58 9.80 3.87 3.94
N ARG A 59 10.43 4.05 2.78
CA ARG A 59 11.42 5.14 2.58
C ARG A 59 10.77 6.52 2.58
N ALA A 60 9.65 6.69 1.88
CA ALA A 60 8.93 7.97 1.85
C ALA A 60 8.40 8.39 3.23
N TYR A 61 8.07 7.43 4.10
CA TYR A 61 7.64 7.67 5.47
C TYR A 61 8.82 8.07 6.37
N SER A 62 9.98 7.41 6.23
CA SER A 62 11.20 7.81 6.93
C SER A 62 11.65 9.21 6.52
N ASP A 63 11.60 9.52 5.22
CA ASP A 63 11.92 10.85 4.69
C ASP A 63 10.92 11.89 5.22
N PHE A 64 9.61 11.58 5.24
CA PHE A 64 8.56 12.43 5.80
C PHE A 64 8.73 12.70 7.31
N ILE A 65 9.07 11.68 8.11
CA ILE A 65 9.31 11.84 9.54
C ILE A 65 10.57 12.68 9.78
N SER A 66 11.64 12.44 9.03
CA SER A 66 12.87 13.25 9.12
C SER A 66 12.60 14.72 8.76
N GLU A 67 11.76 14.98 7.75
CA GLU A 67 11.33 16.34 7.41
C GLU A 67 10.43 17.00 8.46
N LEU A 68 9.65 16.22 9.22
CA LEU A 68 8.87 16.73 10.36
C LEU A 68 9.76 17.07 11.56
N GLU A 69 10.85 16.35 11.77
CA GLU A 69 11.81 16.59 12.86
C GLU A 69 12.78 17.74 12.55
N GLU A 70 13.04 18.04 11.27
CA GLU A 70 13.89 19.15 10.83
C GLU A 70 13.16 20.52 10.74
N ASN A 71 11.83 20.59 10.93
CA ASN A 71 11.06 21.84 11.03
C ASN A 71 10.51 22.07 12.44
#